data_AF-A0AAE1C5S1-F1
#
_entry.id   AF-A0AAE1C5S1-F1
#
_cell.length_a   1.000
_cell.length_b   1.000
_cell.length_c   1.000
_cell.angle_alpha   90.00
_cell.angle_beta   90.00
_cell.angle_gamma   90.00
#
_symmetry.space_group_name_H-M   'P 1'
#
loop_
_entity.id
_entity.type
_entity.pdbx_description
1 polymer ?
#
loop_
_entity_poly.entity_id
_entity_poly.type
_entity_poly.pdbx_seq_one_letter_code
_entity_poly.pdbx_strand_id
1 'polypeptide(L)'
;MSVSSDGRKRRRRTESDSPMDQEQLLTPRSTPRKKTKTTNTEHTANDKSRSAEDPQESSDPRESRRQNQLLVMKDPPTDGLCTVFVGCAKTPFRLSSEATRTSMAMRDRVTYDVRFRSHIDLSDIEELTDEHFDAVVEYLQHDDFTPAIVTNTIPPHLEGIEDLDQKHEAAVKCAEVFQSASHLQLGGLQMLCLDKLKTLYPPGTVTILFVSLTCMKATSWECEAESEYHEWIVAHFAEYYGILKRECPDQLVQVFERSRALAKEVKEKSAANPGMGRCGLSDDEK
;
A
#
# COMPACT_ATOMS: atom_id res chain seq x y z
N MET A 1 -55.66 8.49 -33.94
CA MET A 1 -56.11 8.13 -32.58
C MET A 1 -54.88 8.20 -31.70
N SER A 2 -54.56 9.32 -31.05
CA SER A 2 -55.32 10.12 -30.08
C SER A 2 -54.92 9.75 -28.64
N VAL A 3 -54.13 10.67 -28.08
CA VAL A 3 -53.76 10.92 -26.69
C VAL A 3 -54.78 10.47 -25.63
N SER A 4 -54.27 10.07 -24.46
CA SER A 4 -54.68 10.50 -23.08
C SER A 4 -54.47 9.38 -22.06
N SER A 5 -54.18 9.58 -20.77
CA SER A 5 -53.51 10.62 -19.97
C SER A 5 -53.84 10.38 -18.50
N ASP A 6 -52.88 10.66 -17.61
CA ASP A 6 -53.07 11.09 -16.23
C ASP A 6 -53.56 10.08 -15.14
N GLY A 7 -53.10 10.33 -13.90
CA GLY A 7 -53.24 9.42 -12.75
C GLY A 7 -52.61 9.91 -11.44
N ARG A 8 -52.59 11.23 -11.18
CA ARG A 8 -52.04 11.83 -9.94
C ARG A 8 -52.77 11.45 -8.65
N LYS A 9 -51.99 11.21 -7.57
CA LYS A 9 -52.25 11.55 -6.12
C LYS A 9 -50.97 11.17 -5.33
N ARG A 10 -50.18 12.01 -4.66
CA ARG A 10 -50.35 13.28 -3.88
C ARG A 10 -51.03 13.15 -2.50
N ARG A 11 -50.21 13.00 -1.44
CA ARG A 11 -50.35 13.48 -0.04
C ARG A 11 -48.91 13.64 0.50
N ARG A 12 -48.37 14.86 0.76
CA ARG A 12 -48.54 15.79 1.92
C ARG A 12 -47.96 15.22 3.22
N ARG A 13 -46.81 15.75 3.69
CA ARG A 13 -46.60 16.84 4.70
C ARG A 13 -46.82 16.32 6.14
N THR A 14 -45.99 16.61 7.14
CA THR A 14 -45.36 17.88 7.63
C THR A 14 -43.98 17.53 8.27
N GLU A 15 -42.94 18.39 8.35
CA GLU A 15 -42.78 19.60 9.22
C GLU A 15 -43.15 19.28 10.69
N SER A 16 -42.37 19.57 11.75
CA SER A 16 -41.11 20.31 11.94
C SER A 16 -40.26 19.59 13.04
N ASP A 17 -39.24 20.10 13.75
CA ASP A 17 -38.71 21.46 13.97
C ASP A 17 -37.22 21.49 14.45
N SER A 18 -36.71 22.70 14.73
CA SER A 18 -35.52 23.05 15.56
C SER A 18 -35.88 24.36 16.32
N PRO A 19 -35.06 25.06 17.14
CA PRO A 19 -33.61 24.94 17.42
C PRO A 19 -33.25 25.22 18.91
N MET A 20 -32.08 25.85 19.14
CA MET A 20 -31.52 26.44 20.38
C MET A 20 -30.86 25.46 21.36
N ASP A 21 -29.80 25.80 22.09
CA ASP A 21 -28.69 26.78 22.05
C ASP A 21 -28.04 26.66 23.43
N GLN A 22 -26.70 26.58 23.52
CA GLN A 22 -25.96 27.37 24.51
C GLN A 22 -24.44 27.31 24.30
N GLU A 23 -23.83 28.49 24.30
CA GLU A 23 -22.40 28.70 24.30
C GLU A 23 -21.77 28.35 25.66
N GLN A 24 -20.49 27.97 25.66
CA GLN A 24 -19.51 28.65 26.52
C GLN A 24 -18.05 28.40 26.10
N LEU A 25 -17.44 29.47 25.59
CA LEU A 25 -16.09 29.98 25.87
C LEU A 25 -15.13 29.10 26.70
N LEU A 26 -13.88 28.96 26.22
CA LEU A 26 -12.71 29.46 26.97
C LEU A 26 -11.48 29.64 26.06
N THR A 27 -10.67 30.64 26.38
CA THR A 27 -9.58 31.21 25.55
C THR A 27 -8.18 30.67 25.89
N PRO A 28 -7.16 30.88 25.02
CA PRO A 28 -5.85 30.25 25.16
C PRO A 28 -4.97 30.87 26.27
N ARG A 29 -4.00 30.10 26.77
CA ARG A 29 -3.03 30.57 27.77
C ARG A 29 -1.60 30.19 27.41
N SER A 30 -0.77 31.20 27.17
CA SER A 30 0.64 31.06 26.78
C SER A 30 1.61 31.15 27.97
N THR A 31 2.85 30.71 27.74
CA THR A 31 4.10 30.99 28.49
C THR A 31 4.35 30.22 29.81
N PRO A 32 5.61 30.11 30.33
CA PRO A 32 6.91 30.44 29.72
C PRO A 32 8.03 29.35 29.85
N ARG A 33 8.87 29.26 28.80
CA ARG A 33 10.36 29.31 28.84
C ARG A 33 11.11 28.71 30.05
N LYS A 34 11.90 27.66 29.82
CA LYS A 34 13.17 27.44 30.54
C LYS A 34 14.35 27.33 29.57
N LYS A 35 15.29 28.26 29.70
CA LYS A 35 16.62 28.20 29.05
C LYS A 35 17.57 27.45 29.98
N THR A 36 18.43 26.59 29.42
CA THR A 36 19.61 26.09 30.12
C THR A 36 20.86 26.27 29.24
N LYS A 37 21.49 27.43 29.40
CA LYS A 37 22.95 27.62 29.28
C LYS A 37 23.65 26.67 30.28
N THR A 38 24.89 26.20 30.18
CA THR A 38 26.01 26.27 29.19
C THR A 38 27.04 25.24 29.68
N THR A 39 27.76 24.55 28.80
CA THR A 39 29.22 24.35 28.96
C THR A 39 29.87 23.95 27.63
N ASN A 40 30.64 24.88 27.06
CA ASN A 40 31.71 24.50 26.14
C ASN A 40 32.82 23.83 26.95
N THR A 41 33.50 22.86 26.36
CA THR A 41 34.90 22.56 26.70
C THR A 41 35.60 22.18 25.41
N GLU A 42 36.47 23.07 24.95
CA GLU A 42 37.35 22.81 23.80
C GLU A 42 38.61 22.07 24.23
N HIS A 43 39.35 21.59 23.23
CA HIS A 43 40.57 20.80 23.29
C HIS A 43 40.32 19.31 23.60
N THR A 44 40.89 18.37 22.84
CA THR A 44 42.12 18.47 22.04
C THR A 44 42.00 17.72 20.73
N ALA A 45 42.60 18.23 19.66
CA ALA A 45 42.82 17.44 18.46
C ALA A 45 43.78 16.28 18.78
N ASN A 46 43.46 15.07 18.32
CA ASN A 46 44.52 14.18 17.88
C ASN A 46 44.06 13.31 16.72
N ASP A 47 44.83 13.37 15.65
CA ASP A 47 44.61 12.67 14.41
C ASP A 47 44.94 11.18 14.57
N LYS A 48 44.00 10.31 14.18
CA LYS A 48 44.29 8.90 13.91
C LYS A 48 43.18 8.29 13.08
N SER A 49 43.39 8.33 11.77
CA SER A 49 42.63 7.56 10.80
C SER A 49 42.56 6.09 11.21
N ARG A 50 41.37 5.64 11.58
CA ARG A 50 40.98 4.23 11.54
C ARG A 50 39.68 4.18 10.77
N SER A 51 39.75 3.63 9.56
CA SER A 51 38.57 3.26 8.79
C SER A 51 37.71 2.35 9.66
N ALA A 52 36.54 2.86 10.07
CA ALA A 52 35.45 1.99 10.45
C ALA A 52 34.91 1.43 9.15
N GLU A 53 35.42 0.26 8.76
CA GLU A 53 34.67 -0.62 7.87
C GLU A 53 33.47 -1.10 8.69
N ASP A 54 32.29 -0.55 8.41
CA ASP A 54 31.04 -1.09 8.96
C ASP A 54 30.97 -2.56 8.55
N PRO A 55 30.81 -3.50 9.48
CA PRO A 55 30.54 -4.88 9.12
C PRO A 55 29.14 -4.92 8.50
N GLN A 56 29.06 -5.04 7.18
CA GLN A 56 27.86 -5.59 6.56
C GLN A 56 27.70 -7.02 7.09
N GLU A 57 26.90 -7.18 8.14
CA GLU A 57 26.36 -8.47 8.55
C GLU A 57 25.37 -8.95 7.48
N SER A 58 25.91 -9.43 6.35
CA SER A 58 25.21 -10.38 5.49
C SER A 58 25.12 -11.73 6.22
N SER A 59 24.35 -11.76 7.31
CA SER A 59 24.12 -12.96 8.12
C SER A 59 23.55 -14.08 7.24
N ASP A 60 24.06 -15.32 7.38
CA ASP A 60 23.49 -16.48 6.67
C ASP A 60 21.99 -16.58 7.01
N PRO A 61 21.07 -16.57 6.03
CA PRO A 61 19.63 -16.70 6.29
C PRO A 61 19.27 -17.93 7.14
N ARG A 62 20.11 -18.97 7.15
CA ARG A 62 19.96 -20.16 8.01
C ARG A 62 20.31 -19.89 9.47
N GLU A 63 21.25 -19.01 9.74
CA GLU A 63 21.62 -18.56 11.08
C GLU A 63 20.54 -17.63 11.63
N SER A 64 20.13 -16.61 10.87
CA SER A 64 19.03 -15.70 11.23
C SER A 64 17.73 -16.47 11.51
N ARG A 65 17.40 -17.47 10.67
CA ARG A 65 16.27 -18.39 10.91
C ARG A 65 16.38 -19.17 12.22
N ARG A 66 17.57 -19.66 12.59
CA ARG A 66 17.77 -20.35 13.88
C ARG A 66 17.61 -19.38 15.05
N GLN A 67 18.15 -18.17 14.93
CA GLN A 67 18.06 -17.13 15.96
C GLN A 67 16.61 -16.68 16.17
N ASN A 68 15.88 -16.38 15.10
CA ASN A 68 14.46 -16.01 15.14
C ASN A 68 13.60 -17.10 15.80
N GLN A 69 13.80 -18.36 15.42
CA GLN A 69 13.10 -19.48 16.06
C GLN A 69 13.46 -19.63 17.55
N LEU A 70 14.73 -19.46 17.93
CA LEU A 70 15.16 -19.51 19.33
C LEU A 70 14.60 -18.35 20.17
N LEU A 71 14.39 -17.17 19.58
CA LEU A 71 13.74 -16.04 20.25
C LEU A 71 12.28 -16.36 20.59
N VAL A 72 11.50 -16.85 19.62
CA VAL A 72 10.10 -17.24 19.84
C VAL A 72 9.97 -18.44 20.79
N MET A 73 10.91 -19.39 20.76
CA MET A 73 10.90 -20.51 21.73
C MET A 73 11.20 -20.07 23.18
N LYS A 74 11.90 -18.94 23.38
CA LYS A 74 12.17 -18.39 24.72
C LYS A 74 11.00 -17.57 25.25
N ASP A 75 10.30 -16.85 24.37
CA ASP A 75 9.11 -16.06 24.67
C ASP A 75 8.00 -16.37 23.64
N PRO A 76 7.29 -17.50 23.80
CA PRO A 76 6.23 -17.90 22.87
C PRO A 76 4.97 -17.04 23.09
N PRO A 77 4.12 -16.86 22.07
CA PRO A 77 2.98 -15.94 22.13
C PRO A 77 2.02 -16.27 23.29
N THR A 78 1.51 -15.24 23.95
CA THR A 78 0.44 -15.37 24.96
C THR A 78 -0.88 -15.77 24.30
N ASP A 79 -1.80 -16.30 25.10
CA ASP A 79 -3.13 -16.69 24.64
C ASP A 79 -3.83 -15.50 23.95
N GLY A 80 -4.44 -15.76 22.79
CA GLY A 80 -5.02 -14.72 21.93
C GLY A 80 -4.05 -14.10 20.92
N LEU A 81 -2.74 -14.36 21.00
CA LEU A 81 -1.75 -13.97 19.97
C LEU A 81 -1.31 -15.17 19.13
N CYS A 82 -0.82 -14.87 17.92
CA CYS A 82 -0.26 -15.81 16.96
C CYS A 82 1.09 -15.28 16.45
N THR A 83 2.09 -16.15 16.28
CA THR A 83 3.36 -15.77 15.63
C THR A 83 3.34 -16.14 14.15
N VAL A 84 3.52 -15.16 13.27
CA VAL A 84 3.64 -15.39 11.82
C VAL A 84 5.11 -15.34 11.42
N PHE A 85 5.62 -16.39 10.80
CA PHE A 85 6.98 -16.44 10.27
C PHE A 85 6.99 -16.13 8.77
N VAL A 86 7.72 -15.09 8.37
CA VAL A 86 7.75 -14.58 6.99
C VAL A 86 9.16 -14.66 6.39
N GLY A 87 9.24 -14.85 5.08
CA GLY A 87 10.49 -14.90 4.31
C GLY A 87 11.44 -16.05 4.65
N CYS A 88 12.53 -16.16 3.90
CA CYS A 88 13.52 -17.25 4.07
C CYS A 88 14.17 -17.27 5.48
N ALA A 89 14.36 -16.09 6.08
CA ALA A 89 14.92 -15.91 7.42
C ALA A 89 13.90 -16.18 8.54
N LYS A 90 12.63 -16.46 8.23
CA LYS A 90 11.54 -16.66 9.21
C LYS A 90 11.48 -15.52 10.24
N THR A 91 11.41 -14.29 9.74
CA THR A 91 11.25 -13.10 10.58
C THR A 91 9.90 -13.21 11.32
N PRO A 92 9.87 -13.11 12.66
CA PRO A 92 8.68 -13.41 13.45
C PRO A 92 7.84 -12.16 13.77
N PHE A 93 6.60 -12.15 13.29
CA PHE A 93 5.62 -11.11 13.57
C PHE A 93 4.59 -11.59 14.59
N ARG A 94 4.19 -10.74 15.54
CA ARG A 94 3.13 -11.05 16.51
C ARG A 94 1.83 -10.36 16.12
N LEU A 95 0.82 -11.15 15.78
CA LEU A 95 -0.52 -10.68 15.44
C LEU A 95 -1.55 -11.17 16.46
N SER A 96 -2.68 -10.47 16.59
CA SER A 96 -3.82 -11.00 17.33
C SER A 96 -4.45 -12.17 16.56
N SER A 97 -5.04 -13.11 17.29
CA SER A 97 -5.78 -14.23 16.68
C SER A 97 -6.99 -13.75 15.86
N GLU A 98 -7.49 -12.55 16.14
CA GLU A 98 -8.52 -11.87 15.36
C GLU A 98 -7.97 -11.35 14.03
N ALA A 99 -6.85 -10.63 14.05
CA ALA A 99 -6.15 -10.18 12.85
C ALA A 99 -5.78 -11.34 11.92
N THR A 100 -5.30 -12.47 12.45
CA THR A 100 -5.00 -13.65 11.61
C THR A 100 -6.23 -14.31 10.99
N ARG A 101 -7.45 -14.02 11.48
CA ARG A 101 -8.72 -14.57 10.97
C ARG A 101 -9.36 -13.73 9.87
N THR A 102 -8.93 -12.47 9.67
CA THR A 102 -9.42 -11.62 8.58
C THR A 102 -8.98 -12.13 7.21
N SER A 103 -7.74 -12.66 7.14
CA SER A 103 -7.20 -13.39 5.99
C SER A 103 -7.62 -14.86 6.05
N MET A 104 -8.27 -15.36 4.99
CA MET A 104 -8.56 -16.80 4.86
C MET A 104 -7.26 -17.61 4.69
N ALA A 105 -6.32 -17.12 3.90
CA ALA A 105 -5.02 -17.76 3.68
C ALA A 105 -4.19 -17.93 4.96
N MET A 106 -4.20 -16.94 5.87
CA MET A 106 -3.54 -17.06 7.18
C MET A 106 -4.33 -17.95 8.14
N ARG A 107 -5.65 -17.77 8.24
CA ARG A 107 -6.54 -18.56 9.12
C ARG A 107 -6.38 -20.05 8.89
N ASP A 108 -6.36 -20.47 7.63
CA ASP A 108 -6.34 -21.89 7.25
C ASP A 108 -4.93 -22.53 7.41
N ARG A 109 -3.91 -21.71 7.71
CA ARG A 109 -2.53 -22.11 8.03
C ARG A 109 -2.19 -22.07 9.52
N VAL A 110 -3.13 -21.71 10.41
CA VAL A 110 -2.85 -21.64 11.86
C VAL A 110 -2.55 -23.04 12.41
N THR A 111 -1.39 -23.19 13.03
CA THR A 111 -0.91 -24.40 13.68
C THR A 111 -0.60 -24.16 15.15
N TYR A 112 -0.59 -25.23 15.96
CA TYR A 112 -0.24 -25.17 17.38
C TYR A 112 0.74 -26.27 17.74
N ASP A 113 1.87 -25.90 18.37
CA ASP A 113 2.77 -26.86 19.03
C ASP A 113 3.27 -26.33 20.37
N VAL A 114 3.87 -27.21 21.18
CA VAL A 114 4.31 -26.86 22.55
C VAL A 114 5.43 -25.80 22.57
N ARG A 115 6.22 -25.67 21.50
CA ARG A 115 7.38 -24.77 21.45
C ARG A 115 7.03 -23.37 20.95
N PHE A 116 6.22 -23.26 19.90
CA PHE A 116 5.85 -21.99 19.28
C PHE A 116 4.42 -21.54 19.63
N ARG A 117 3.64 -22.38 20.33
CA ARG A 117 2.20 -22.19 20.57
C ARG A 117 1.47 -21.93 19.25
N SER A 118 0.49 -21.02 19.21
CA SER A 118 -0.21 -20.64 17.98
C SER A 118 0.74 -19.91 17.02
N HIS A 119 0.95 -20.48 15.84
CA HIS A 119 1.82 -19.91 14.82
C HIS A 119 1.35 -20.20 13.39
N ILE A 120 1.84 -19.41 12.44
CA ILE A 120 1.67 -19.55 11.00
C ILE A 120 3.06 -19.50 10.35
N ASP A 121 3.28 -20.34 9.34
CA ASP A 121 4.48 -20.31 8.50
C ASP A 121 4.09 -19.85 7.09
N LEU A 122 4.67 -18.74 6.64
CA LEU A 122 4.49 -18.16 5.30
C LEU A 122 5.82 -18.12 4.52
N SER A 123 6.88 -18.77 5.03
CA SER A 123 8.21 -18.78 4.41
C SER A 123 8.30 -19.56 3.09
N ASP A 124 7.20 -20.17 2.64
CA ASP A 124 7.00 -20.80 1.33
C ASP A 124 6.50 -19.82 0.25
N ILE A 125 6.10 -18.60 0.62
CA ILE A 125 5.67 -17.56 -0.32
C ILE A 125 6.87 -16.65 -0.60
N GLU A 126 7.54 -16.86 -1.74
CA GLU A 126 8.81 -16.18 -2.07
C GLU A 126 8.65 -14.67 -2.20
N GLU A 127 7.48 -14.21 -2.67
CA GLU A 127 7.19 -12.79 -2.88
C GLU A 127 6.77 -12.05 -1.60
N LEU A 128 6.61 -12.77 -0.49
CA LEU A 128 6.27 -12.19 0.82
C LEU A 128 7.55 -11.97 1.65
N THR A 129 8.15 -10.79 1.49
CA THR A 129 9.26 -10.32 2.32
C THR A 129 8.76 -9.84 3.69
N ASP A 130 9.66 -9.72 4.66
CA ASP A 130 9.38 -9.09 5.94
C ASP A 130 9.07 -7.58 5.79
N GLU A 131 9.82 -6.87 4.95
CA GLU A 131 9.58 -5.44 4.66
C GLU A 131 8.17 -5.16 4.10
N HIS A 132 7.65 -6.00 3.20
CA HIS A 132 6.27 -5.84 2.71
C HIS A 132 5.24 -6.29 3.74
N PHE A 133 5.60 -7.22 4.63
CA PHE A 133 4.71 -7.71 5.67
C PHE A 133 4.55 -6.71 6.83
N ASP A 134 5.51 -5.83 7.09
CA ASP A 134 5.31 -4.70 8.02
C ASP A 134 4.08 -3.86 7.63
N ALA A 135 3.90 -3.55 6.35
CA ALA A 135 2.70 -2.83 5.87
C ALA A 135 1.41 -3.65 6.02
N VAL A 136 1.48 -4.99 5.92
CA VAL A 136 0.34 -5.87 6.23
C VAL A 136 0.01 -5.84 7.72
N VAL A 137 1.03 -5.80 8.59
CA VAL A 137 0.87 -5.70 10.05
C VAL A 137 0.26 -4.36 10.46
N GLU A 138 0.72 -3.24 9.87
CA GLU A 138 0.12 -1.92 10.06
C GLU A 138 -1.37 -1.93 9.67
N TYR A 139 -1.69 -2.42 8.46
CA TYR A 139 -3.07 -2.53 7.99
C TYR A 139 -3.95 -3.35 8.94
N LEU A 140 -3.47 -4.50 9.41
CA LEU A 140 -4.22 -5.36 10.33
C LEU A 140 -4.40 -4.78 11.75
N GLN A 141 -3.72 -3.67 12.07
CA GLN A 141 -3.84 -2.96 13.36
C GLN A 141 -4.59 -1.63 13.24
N HIS A 142 -4.57 -1.00 12.06
CA HIS A 142 -4.97 0.40 11.88
C HIS A 142 -5.91 0.64 10.69
N ASP A 143 -6.24 -0.40 9.92
CA ASP A 143 -6.92 -0.34 8.61
C ASP A 143 -6.21 0.54 7.56
N ASP A 144 -4.96 0.96 7.82
CA ASP A 144 -4.08 1.71 6.93
C ASP A 144 -2.59 1.34 7.17
N PHE A 145 -1.71 1.74 6.26
CA PHE A 145 -0.25 1.56 6.34
C PHE A 145 0.51 2.81 5.87
N THR A 146 1.80 2.93 6.16
CA THR A 146 2.60 4.12 5.87
C THR A 146 3.10 4.14 4.41
N PRO A 147 2.92 5.23 3.63
CA PRO A 147 2.29 6.50 4.01
C PRO A 147 0.75 6.44 4.02
N ALA A 148 0.14 7.11 5.00
CA ALA A 148 -1.30 7.13 5.21
C ALA A 148 -2.03 7.97 4.13
N ILE A 149 -3.30 7.65 3.86
CA ILE A 149 -4.11 8.39 2.88
C ILE A 149 -4.88 9.55 3.53
N VAL A 150 -4.59 10.77 3.09
CA VAL A 150 -5.19 12.00 3.58
C VAL A 150 -6.40 12.37 2.72
N THR A 151 -7.60 12.03 3.19
CA THR A 151 -8.87 12.18 2.45
C THR A 151 -9.64 13.46 2.76
N ASN A 152 -9.16 14.29 3.70
CA ASN A 152 -9.79 15.57 4.05
C ASN A 152 -9.42 16.72 3.09
N THR A 153 -8.56 16.48 2.10
CA THR A 153 -8.24 17.39 1.00
C THR A 153 -8.86 16.92 -0.32
N ILE A 154 -9.04 17.84 -1.26
CA ILE A 154 -9.44 17.54 -2.64
C ILE A 154 -8.40 18.16 -3.58
N PRO A 155 -7.61 17.36 -4.34
CA PRO A 155 -7.61 15.89 -4.35
C PRO A 155 -7.08 15.29 -3.03
N PRO A 156 -7.40 14.02 -2.73
CA PRO A 156 -6.72 13.25 -1.69
C PRO A 156 -5.23 13.05 -2.03
N HIS A 157 -4.38 12.91 -1.02
CA HIS A 157 -2.93 12.72 -1.18
C HIS A 157 -2.39 11.73 -0.14
N LEU A 158 -1.12 11.34 -0.25
CA LEU A 158 -0.43 10.53 0.75
C LEU A 158 0.39 11.42 1.69
N GLU A 159 0.34 11.15 2.98
CA GLU A 159 1.05 11.94 3.99
C GLU A 159 2.58 11.87 3.78
N GLY A 160 3.23 13.04 3.77
CA GLY A 160 4.69 13.15 3.64
C GLY A 160 5.27 12.91 2.24
N ILE A 161 4.43 12.80 1.20
CA ILE A 161 4.86 12.63 -0.19
C ILE A 161 4.76 13.97 -0.93
N GLU A 162 5.91 14.63 -1.14
CA GLU A 162 6.01 15.97 -1.73
C GLU A 162 6.54 15.95 -3.18
N ASP A 163 7.54 15.11 -3.48
CA ASP A 163 8.25 15.10 -4.77
C ASP A 163 7.96 13.87 -5.66
N LEU A 164 8.54 13.84 -6.87
CA LEU A 164 8.31 12.78 -7.86
C LEU A 164 9.02 11.47 -7.53
N ASP A 165 10.17 11.51 -6.87
CA ASP A 165 10.94 10.32 -6.51
C ASP A 165 10.24 9.59 -5.34
N GLN A 166 9.79 10.34 -4.34
CA GLN A 166 8.93 9.85 -3.27
C GLN A 166 7.61 9.24 -3.81
N LYS A 167 7.00 9.84 -4.84
CA LYS A 167 5.84 9.24 -5.51
C LYS A 167 6.17 7.93 -6.23
N HIS A 168 7.36 7.81 -6.83
CA HIS A 168 7.81 6.56 -7.44
C HIS A 168 7.99 5.46 -6.39
N GLU A 169 8.73 5.74 -5.31
CA GLU A 169 8.95 4.81 -4.20
C GLU A 169 7.62 4.37 -3.54
N ALA A 170 6.72 5.32 -3.27
CA ALA A 170 5.40 5.01 -2.71
C ALA A 170 4.55 4.15 -3.66
N ALA A 171 4.63 4.37 -4.98
CA ALA A 171 3.90 3.57 -5.96
C ALA A 171 4.46 2.14 -6.08
N VAL A 172 5.79 2.00 -6.07
CA VAL A 172 6.50 0.70 -6.01
C VAL A 172 6.05 -0.08 -4.77
N LYS A 173 6.17 0.53 -3.58
CA LYS A 173 5.73 -0.08 -2.31
C LYS A 173 4.25 -0.48 -2.35
N CYS A 174 3.36 0.37 -2.88
CA CYS A 174 1.93 0.02 -3.00
C CYS A 174 1.68 -1.18 -3.92
N ALA A 175 2.46 -1.34 -4.99
CA ALA A 175 2.33 -2.51 -5.88
C ALA A 175 2.82 -3.80 -5.21
N GLU A 176 3.90 -3.73 -4.42
CA GLU A 176 4.48 -4.86 -3.69
C GLU A 176 3.61 -5.29 -2.49
N VAL A 177 3.00 -4.32 -1.80
CA VAL A 177 2.00 -4.58 -0.76
C VAL A 177 0.69 -5.09 -1.38
N PHE A 178 0.26 -4.61 -2.55
CA PHE A 178 -0.88 -5.18 -3.29
C PHE A 178 -0.62 -6.66 -3.65
N GLN A 179 0.58 -6.98 -4.16
CA GLN A 179 0.97 -8.36 -4.43
C GLN A 179 0.93 -9.21 -3.14
N SER A 180 1.56 -8.74 -2.07
CA SER A 180 1.57 -9.40 -0.76
C SER A 180 0.15 -9.67 -0.23
N ALA A 181 -0.72 -8.66 -0.31
CA ALA A 181 -2.12 -8.76 0.08
C ALA A 181 -2.90 -9.82 -0.73
N SER A 182 -2.59 -10.01 -2.01
CA SER A 182 -3.21 -11.04 -2.85
C SER A 182 -2.86 -12.47 -2.40
N HIS A 183 -1.59 -12.75 -2.06
CA HIS A 183 -1.17 -14.04 -1.51
C HIS A 183 -1.83 -14.33 -0.15
N LEU A 184 -2.17 -13.27 0.59
CA LEU A 184 -2.87 -13.35 1.87
C LEU A 184 -4.40 -13.23 1.75
N GLN A 185 -4.95 -13.05 0.56
CA GLN A 185 -6.40 -12.85 0.31
C GLN A 185 -6.99 -11.69 1.14
N LEU A 186 -6.25 -10.58 1.26
CA LEU A 186 -6.64 -9.37 1.98
C LEU A 186 -7.21 -8.33 1.02
N GLY A 187 -8.46 -8.54 0.57
CA GLY A 187 -9.09 -7.70 -0.45
C GLY A 187 -9.22 -6.22 -0.07
N GLY A 188 -9.44 -5.92 1.22
CA GLY A 188 -9.45 -4.54 1.72
C GLY A 188 -8.09 -3.84 1.62
N LEU A 189 -6.99 -4.58 1.82
CA LEU A 189 -5.64 -4.06 1.63
C LEU A 189 -5.29 -3.88 0.15
N GLN A 190 -5.75 -4.79 -0.73
CA GLN A 190 -5.63 -4.60 -2.18
C GLN A 190 -6.39 -3.35 -2.66
N MET A 191 -7.62 -3.11 -2.14
CA MET A 191 -8.38 -1.88 -2.40
C MET A 191 -7.62 -0.63 -1.91
N LEU A 192 -7.12 -0.65 -0.68
CA LEU A 192 -6.35 0.46 -0.12
C LEU A 192 -5.09 0.76 -0.95
N CYS A 193 -4.35 -0.26 -1.38
CA CYS A 193 -3.19 -0.09 -2.26
C CYS A 193 -3.58 0.53 -3.60
N LEU A 194 -4.70 0.10 -4.19
CA LEU A 194 -5.23 0.68 -5.43
C LEU A 194 -5.64 2.15 -5.24
N ASP A 195 -6.28 2.50 -4.13
CA ASP A 195 -6.66 3.89 -3.85
C ASP A 195 -5.44 4.79 -3.64
N LYS A 196 -4.39 4.30 -2.98
CA LYS A 196 -3.11 5.01 -2.89
C LYS A 196 -2.41 5.15 -4.23
N LEU A 197 -2.43 4.12 -5.08
CA LEU A 197 -1.91 4.21 -6.45
C LEU A 197 -2.67 5.26 -7.29
N LYS A 198 -3.98 5.43 -7.08
CA LYS A 198 -4.78 6.50 -7.70
C LYS A 198 -4.41 7.90 -7.19
N THR A 199 -4.07 8.08 -5.90
CA THR A 199 -3.65 9.41 -5.39
C THR A 199 -2.25 9.80 -5.84
N LEU A 200 -1.40 8.83 -6.19
CA LEU A 200 -0.08 9.04 -6.78
C LEU A 200 -0.11 9.36 -8.28
N TYR A 201 -1.30 9.45 -8.90
CA TYR A 201 -1.46 9.67 -10.33
C TYR A 201 -1.27 11.14 -10.78
N PRO A 202 -0.59 11.42 -11.91
CA PRO A 202 0.14 10.48 -12.77
C PRO A 202 1.54 10.12 -12.24
N PRO A 203 1.87 8.83 -12.08
CA PRO A 203 3.26 8.44 -11.89
C PRO A 203 3.98 8.44 -13.24
N GLY A 204 5.32 8.47 -13.22
CA GLY A 204 6.13 8.37 -14.44
C GLY A 204 5.81 7.13 -15.29
N THR A 205 6.04 7.21 -16.60
CA THR A 205 5.74 6.14 -17.58
C THR A 205 6.46 4.82 -17.27
N VAL A 206 7.67 4.89 -16.71
CA VAL A 206 8.41 3.70 -16.22
C VAL A 206 7.76 3.13 -14.94
N THR A 207 7.34 3.99 -14.02
CA THR A 207 6.66 3.60 -12.77
C THR A 207 5.40 2.79 -13.04
N ILE A 208 4.52 3.27 -13.93
CA ILE A 208 3.25 2.58 -14.20
C ILE A 208 3.46 1.22 -14.86
N LEU A 209 4.51 1.06 -15.68
CA LEU A 209 4.92 -0.23 -16.22
C LEU A 209 5.44 -1.18 -15.13
N PHE A 210 6.25 -0.68 -14.18
CA PHE A 210 6.74 -1.48 -13.05
C PHE A 210 5.59 -1.92 -12.14
N VAL A 211 4.76 -0.99 -11.68
CA VAL A 211 3.53 -1.25 -10.90
C VAL A 211 2.69 -2.32 -11.61
N SER A 212 2.56 -2.23 -12.93
CA SER A 212 1.81 -3.20 -13.72
C SER A 212 2.42 -4.60 -13.71
N LEU A 213 3.74 -4.71 -13.90
CA LEU A 213 4.44 -5.99 -13.86
C LEU A 213 4.41 -6.63 -12.46
N THR A 214 4.39 -5.82 -11.39
CA THR A 214 4.30 -6.32 -10.01
C THR A 214 2.87 -6.74 -9.66
N CYS A 215 1.86 -5.90 -9.87
CA CYS A 215 0.47 -6.27 -9.62
C CYS A 215 0.00 -7.45 -10.49
N MET A 216 0.56 -7.67 -11.69
CA MET A 216 0.29 -8.87 -12.50
C MET A 216 0.89 -10.18 -11.98
N LYS A 217 1.79 -10.14 -10.99
CA LYS A 217 2.27 -11.33 -10.27
C LYS A 217 1.37 -11.69 -9.08
N ALA A 218 0.37 -10.86 -8.78
CA ALA A 218 -0.61 -11.15 -7.74
C ALA A 218 -1.29 -12.50 -7.99
N THR A 219 -1.57 -13.23 -6.90
CA THR A 219 -2.41 -14.43 -6.98
C THR A 219 -3.85 -13.97 -7.15
N SER A 220 -4.44 -14.23 -8.32
CA SER A 220 -5.83 -13.86 -8.56
C SER A 220 -6.79 -14.75 -7.76
N TRP A 221 -7.72 -14.11 -7.04
CA TRP A 221 -8.80 -14.76 -6.29
C TRP A 221 -10.16 -14.06 -6.47
N GLU A 222 -10.29 -13.30 -7.56
CA GLU A 222 -11.54 -12.68 -8.04
C GLU A 222 -12.14 -11.64 -7.07
N CYS A 223 -11.28 -10.91 -6.34
CA CYS A 223 -11.72 -9.82 -5.48
C CYS A 223 -12.00 -8.51 -6.26
N GLU A 224 -12.81 -7.63 -5.67
CA GLU A 224 -13.21 -6.33 -6.27
C GLU A 224 -12.01 -5.48 -6.71
N ALA A 225 -10.94 -5.49 -5.90
CA ALA A 225 -9.70 -4.77 -6.18
C ALA A 225 -8.99 -5.23 -7.46
N GLU A 226 -9.05 -6.51 -7.83
CA GLU A 226 -8.44 -7.01 -9.06
C GLU A 226 -9.18 -6.48 -10.30
N SER A 227 -10.52 -6.47 -10.25
CA SER A 227 -11.37 -5.94 -11.32
C SER A 227 -11.18 -4.43 -11.48
N GLU A 228 -11.23 -3.67 -10.39
CA GLU A 228 -11.08 -2.22 -10.45
C GLU A 228 -9.65 -1.80 -10.83
N TYR A 229 -8.64 -2.53 -10.38
CA TYR A 229 -7.25 -2.36 -10.84
C TYR A 229 -7.13 -2.59 -12.35
N HIS A 230 -7.78 -3.63 -12.89
CA HIS A 230 -7.76 -3.89 -14.34
C HIS A 230 -8.45 -2.76 -15.13
N GLU A 231 -9.62 -2.29 -14.70
CA GLU A 231 -10.30 -1.15 -15.37
C GLU A 231 -9.47 0.14 -15.33
N TRP A 232 -8.87 0.43 -14.17
CA TRP A 232 -7.98 1.56 -13.96
C TRP A 232 -6.76 1.48 -14.90
N ILE A 233 -6.05 0.36 -14.89
CA ILE A 233 -4.81 0.21 -15.67
C ILE A 233 -5.08 0.15 -17.19
N VAL A 234 -6.21 -0.43 -17.64
CA VAL A 234 -6.67 -0.34 -19.05
C VAL A 234 -6.87 1.11 -19.47
N ALA A 235 -7.48 1.95 -18.63
CA ALA A 235 -7.67 3.36 -18.95
C ALA A 235 -6.33 4.10 -19.09
N HIS A 236 -5.41 3.87 -18.16
CA HIS A 236 -4.12 4.55 -18.13
C HIS A 236 -3.23 4.13 -19.30
N PHE A 237 -3.11 2.83 -19.56
CA PHE A 237 -2.31 2.35 -20.69
C PHE A 237 -2.87 2.82 -22.04
N ALA A 238 -4.19 3.01 -22.16
CA ALA A 238 -4.80 3.57 -23.38
C ALA A 238 -4.51 5.06 -23.55
N GLU A 239 -4.46 5.82 -22.45
CA GLU A 239 -4.11 7.25 -22.44
C GLU A 239 -2.64 7.48 -22.84
N TYR A 240 -1.70 6.81 -22.17
CA TYR A 240 -0.26 6.97 -22.41
C TYR A 240 0.28 6.08 -23.54
N TYR A 241 -0.57 5.34 -24.27
CA TYR A 241 -0.15 4.30 -25.22
C TYR A 241 0.91 4.77 -26.23
N GLY A 242 0.76 5.99 -26.77
CA GLY A 242 1.68 6.57 -27.73
C GLY A 242 3.08 6.85 -27.14
N ILE A 243 3.13 7.27 -25.87
CA ILE A 243 4.36 7.59 -25.14
C ILE A 243 5.05 6.28 -24.70
N LEU A 244 4.31 5.37 -24.06
CA LEU A 244 4.79 4.05 -23.66
C LEU A 244 5.41 3.28 -24.84
N LYS A 245 4.75 3.31 -26.02
CA LYS A 245 5.27 2.68 -27.24
C LYS A 245 6.52 3.37 -27.82
N ARG A 246 6.71 4.67 -27.57
CA ARG A 246 7.87 5.46 -28.06
C ARG A 246 9.08 5.30 -27.15
N GLU A 247 8.87 5.30 -25.83
CA GLU A 247 9.93 5.45 -24.82
C GLU A 247 10.23 4.16 -24.06
N CYS A 248 9.25 3.26 -23.89
CA CYS A 248 9.41 2.01 -23.14
C CYS A 248 8.82 0.80 -23.92
N PRO A 249 9.16 0.60 -25.20
CA PRO A 249 8.54 -0.41 -26.05
C PRO A 249 8.71 -1.84 -25.51
N ASP A 250 9.89 -2.17 -24.98
CA ASP A 250 10.21 -3.53 -24.54
C ASP A 250 9.48 -3.90 -23.23
N GLN A 251 9.38 -2.95 -22.31
CA GLN A 251 8.61 -3.10 -21.06
C GLN A 251 7.11 -3.19 -21.34
N LEU A 252 6.60 -2.38 -22.28
CA LEU A 252 5.20 -2.45 -22.72
C LEU A 252 4.87 -3.82 -23.36
N VAL A 253 5.80 -4.39 -24.14
CA VAL A 253 5.67 -5.76 -24.66
C VAL A 253 5.61 -6.77 -23.52
N GLN A 254 6.49 -6.70 -22.52
CA GLN A 254 6.47 -7.60 -21.36
C GLN A 254 5.14 -7.56 -20.60
N VAL A 255 4.57 -6.37 -20.36
CA VAL A 255 3.24 -6.22 -19.73
C VAL A 255 2.15 -6.90 -20.58
N PHE A 256 2.18 -6.71 -21.90
CA PHE A 256 1.20 -7.30 -22.81
C PHE A 256 1.36 -8.82 -23.04
N GLU A 257 2.56 -9.36 -22.87
CA GLU A 257 2.80 -10.80 -22.85
C GLU A 257 2.26 -11.45 -21.58
N ARG A 258 2.31 -10.74 -20.43
CA ARG A 258 1.73 -11.17 -19.16
C ARG A 258 0.19 -11.14 -19.18
N SER A 259 -0.43 -10.13 -19.79
CA SER A 259 -1.90 -10.07 -19.95
C SER A 259 -2.34 -9.75 -21.38
N ARG A 260 -2.76 -10.79 -22.10
CA ARG A 260 -3.36 -10.67 -23.45
C ARG A 260 -4.71 -9.94 -23.44
N ALA A 261 -5.46 -10.01 -22.33
CA ALA A 261 -6.72 -9.29 -22.15
C ALA A 261 -6.47 -7.78 -22.09
N LEU A 262 -5.59 -7.33 -21.18
CA LEU A 262 -5.13 -5.94 -21.12
C LEU A 262 -4.61 -5.45 -22.48
N ALA A 263 -3.73 -6.25 -23.11
CA ALA A 263 -3.14 -5.91 -24.40
C ALA A 263 -4.17 -5.72 -25.53
N LYS A 264 -5.31 -6.42 -25.46
CA LYS A 264 -6.43 -6.26 -26.40
C LYS A 264 -7.23 -5.00 -26.07
N GLU A 265 -7.68 -4.86 -24.83
CA GLU A 265 -8.53 -3.76 -24.39
C GLU A 265 -7.84 -2.39 -24.53
N VAL A 266 -6.56 -2.29 -24.19
CA VAL A 266 -5.75 -1.06 -24.39
C VAL A 266 -5.69 -0.67 -25.86
N LYS A 267 -5.53 -1.65 -26.77
CA LYS A 267 -5.48 -1.39 -28.23
C LYS A 267 -6.84 -0.98 -28.76
N GLU A 268 -7.92 -1.60 -28.29
CA GLU A 268 -9.30 -1.24 -28.67
C GLU A 268 -9.66 0.18 -28.15
N LYS A 269 -9.35 0.49 -26.89
CA LYS A 269 -9.62 1.78 -26.25
C LYS A 269 -8.79 2.94 -26.82
N SER A 270 -7.52 2.70 -27.14
CA SER A 270 -6.65 3.70 -27.80
C SER A 270 -7.01 3.90 -29.28
N ALA A 271 -7.43 2.85 -30.01
CA ALA A 271 -7.92 2.98 -31.38
C ALA A 271 -9.26 3.74 -31.45
N ALA A 272 -10.14 3.57 -30.46
CA ALA A 272 -11.40 4.31 -30.35
C ALA A 272 -11.21 5.80 -30.05
N ASN A 273 -10.10 6.19 -29.39
CA ASN A 273 -9.81 7.57 -29.01
C ASN A 273 -8.42 8.05 -29.50
N PRO A 274 -8.23 8.32 -30.80
CA PRO A 274 -6.93 8.74 -31.36
C PRO A 274 -6.35 10.04 -30.76
N GLY A 275 -7.17 10.84 -30.06
CA GLY A 275 -6.74 12.05 -29.36
C GLY A 275 -6.12 11.82 -27.97
N MET A 276 -6.36 10.67 -27.32
CA MET A 276 -5.86 10.41 -25.95
C MET A 276 -4.34 10.32 -25.88
N GLY A 277 -3.69 9.76 -26.91
CA GLY A 277 -2.23 9.57 -27.00
C GLY A 277 -1.38 10.84 -27.11
N ARG A 278 -1.91 12.00 -26.69
CA ARG A 278 -1.24 13.31 -26.63
C ARG A 278 -1.36 14.02 -25.28
N CYS A 279 -2.12 13.48 -24.32
CA CYS A 279 -2.41 14.19 -23.07
C CYS A 279 -1.38 13.97 -21.95
N GLY A 280 -0.52 12.95 -22.08
CA GLY A 280 0.54 12.71 -21.10
C GLY A 280 1.69 13.71 -21.24
N LEU A 281 1.80 14.62 -20.27
CA LEU A 281 2.86 15.62 -20.10
C LEU A 281 2.96 16.65 -21.24
N SER A 282 2.37 17.83 -21.02
CA SER A 282 2.89 19.07 -21.63
C SER A 282 4.30 19.35 -21.11
N ASP A 283 5.21 19.81 -21.97
CA ASP A 283 6.65 20.03 -21.71
C ASP A 283 7.01 21.08 -20.62
N ASP A 284 6.04 21.52 -19.81
CA ASP A 284 6.12 22.65 -18.87
C ASP A 284 6.47 22.23 -17.42
N GLU A 285 6.65 20.94 -17.12
CA GLU A 285 7.18 20.46 -15.82
C GLU A 285 8.67 20.10 -15.93
N LYS A 286 9.53 21.13 -15.85
CA LYS A 286 11.01 21.06 -15.78
C LYS A 286 11.58 22.01 -14.74
#